data_AF-A0A956HG21-F1
#
_entry.id   AF-A0A956HG21-F1
#
_cell.length_a   1.000
_cell.length_b   1.000
_cell.length_c   1.000
_cell.angle_alpha   90.00
_cell.angle_beta   90.00
_cell.angle_gamma   90.00
#
_symmetry.space_group_name_H-M   'P 1'
#
loop_
_entity.id
_entity.type
_entity.pdbx_description
1 polymer ?
#
loop_
_entity_poly.entity_id
_entity_poly.type
_entity_poly.pdbx_seq_one_letter_code
_entity_poly.pdbx_strand_id
1 'polypeptide(L)'
;WQRAWELAPAGAYRIVPDAWTWATDESCQGDLLERMLASLRTARDPALVVALASRVARQHPDQAGDALDRVSDRSALALLALVRLRLARGQRDQAREAALKELPHAGTVCRKCATRTPRFAFRCNTCGAWDSADTLGALLDGSAEES
;
A
#
# COMPACT_ATOMS: atom_id res chain seq x y z
N TRP A 1 0.82 -8.78 -21.66
CA TRP A 1 0.94 -8.08 -20.36
C TRP A 1 0.75 -6.57 -20.45
N GLN A 2 -0.33 -6.07 -21.08
CA GLN A 2 -0.59 -4.63 -21.10
C GLN A 2 -1.23 -4.22 -19.78
N ARG A 3 -0.41 -3.70 -18.84
CA ARG A 3 -0.84 -3.01 -17.60
C ARG A 3 -1.91 -3.71 -16.76
N ALA A 4 -1.90 -5.03 -16.70
CA ALA A 4 -2.89 -5.82 -15.94
C ALA A 4 -2.97 -5.42 -14.45
N TRP A 5 -1.88 -4.89 -13.88
CA TRP A 5 -1.86 -4.35 -12.53
C TRP A 5 -2.75 -3.10 -12.33
N GLU A 6 -3.08 -2.35 -13.38
CA GLU A 6 -4.03 -1.22 -13.30
C GLU A 6 -5.48 -1.72 -13.11
N LEU A 7 -5.79 -2.92 -13.62
CA LEU A 7 -7.10 -3.55 -13.48
C LEU A 7 -7.27 -4.27 -12.13
N ALA A 8 -6.17 -4.71 -11.52
CA ALA A 8 -6.17 -5.39 -10.23
C ALA A 8 -5.10 -4.82 -9.28
N PRO A 9 -5.31 -3.61 -8.71
CA PRO A 9 -4.34 -2.96 -7.83
C PRO A 9 -3.98 -3.79 -6.58
N ALA A 10 -4.97 -4.47 -5.98
CA ALA A 10 -4.75 -5.35 -4.83
C ALA A 10 -3.83 -6.55 -5.15
N GLY A 11 -3.84 -7.02 -6.40
CA GLY A 11 -2.99 -8.11 -6.89
C GLY A 11 -1.64 -7.66 -7.45
N ALA A 12 -1.37 -6.35 -7.50
CA ALA A 12 -0.20 -5.80 -8.18
C ALA A 12 1.12 -6.35 -7.62
N TYR A 13 1.17 -6.71 -6.34
CA TYR A 13 2.36 -7.29 -5.71
C TYR A 13 2.79 -8.64 -6.31
N ARG A 14 1.88 -9.38 -6.96
CA ARG A 14 2.20 -10.61 -7.72
C ARG A 14 2.43 -10.30 -9.20
N ILE A 15 1.52 -9.53 -9.80
CA ILE A 15 1.52 -9.24 -11.24
C ILE A 15 2.80 -8.51 -11.66
N VAL A 16 3.27 -7.55 -10.87
CA VAL A 16 4.44 -6.72 -11.22
C VAL A 16 5.74 -7.55 -11.26
N PRO A 17 6.07 -8.36 -10.24
CA PRO A 17 7.18 -9.30 -10.34
C PRO A 17 7.09 -10.25 -11.53
N ASP A 18 5.92 -10.86 -11.78
CA ASP A 18 5.75 -11.83 -12.87
C ASP A 18 5.96 -11.16 -14.24
N ALA A 19 5.39 -9.97 -14.44
CA ALA A 19 5.59 -9.19 -15.64
C ALA A 19 7.08 -8.80 -15.83
N TRP A 20 7.80 -8.52 -14.75
CA TRP A 20 9.23 -8.20 -14.81
C TRP A 20 10.09 -9.40 -15.18
N THR A 21 9.78 -10.58 -14.63
CA THR A 21 10.46 -11.83 -15.00
C THR A 21 10.25 -12.10 -16.49
N TRP A 22 8.99 -12.07 -16.95
CA TRP A 22 8.67 -12.22 -18.36
C TRP A 22 9.41 -11.20 -19.26
N ALA A 23 9.45 -9.91 -18.87
CA ALA A 23 10.14 -8.89 -19.66
C ALA A 23 11.67 -9.07 -19.66
N THR A 24 12.22 -9.75 -18.66
CA THR A 24 13.63 -10.13 -18.63
C THR A 24 13.89 -11.26 -19.60
N ASP A 25 13.04 -12.28 -19.62
CA ASP A 25 13.13 -13.41 -20.54
C ASP A 25 13.00 -12.93 -22.02
N GLU A 26 12.10 -11.98 -22.27
CA GLU A 26 11.85 -11.41 -23.60
C GLU A 26 12.74 -10.19 -23.93
N SER A 27 13.70 -9.84 -23.08
CA SER A 27 14.59 -8.68 -23.28
C SER A 27 13.89 -7.34 -23.54
N CYS A 28 12.68 -7.13 -23.01
CA CYS A 28 11.86 -5.93 -23.18
C CYS A 28 11.68 -5.11 -21.89
N GLN A 29 12.68 -5.14 -21.01
CA GLN A 29 12.66 -4.47 -19.70
C GLN A 29 12.45 -2.95 -19.80
N GLY A 30 13.02 -2.31 -20.83
CA GLY A 30 12.89 -0.86 -21.05
C GLY A 30 11.44 -0.44 -21.27
N ASP A 31 10.76 -1.08 -22.23
CA ASP A 31 9.34 -0.85 -22.51
C ASP A 31 8.45 -1.11 -21.28
N LEU A 32 8.76 -2.16 -20.51
CA LEU A 32 8.03 -2.44 -19.28
C LEU A 32 8.23 -1.32 -18.27
N LEU A 33 9.47 -0.87 -18.07
CA LEU A 33 9.80 0.20 -17.14
C LEU A 33 9.10 1.51 -17.51
N GLU A 34 9.09 1.89 -18.80
CA GLU A 34 8.36 3.08 -19.27
C GLU A 34 6.87 3.00 -18.95
N ARG A 35 6.26 1.82 -19.11
CA ARG A 35 4.86 1.60 -18.75
C ARG A 35 4.63 1.68 -17.25
N MET A 36 5.55 1.16 -16.43
CA MET A 36 5.50 1.26 -14.97
C MET A 36 5.63 2.72 -14.52
N LEU A 37 6.52 3.49 -15.14
CA LEU A 37 6.65 4.94 -14.90
C LEU A 37 5.38 5.69 -15.26
N ALA A 38 4.82 5.41 -16.43
CA ALA A 38 3.55 6.02 -16.84
C ALA A 38 2.41 5.69 -15.87
N SER A 39 2.34 4.44 -15.37
CA SER A 39 1.36 4.01 -14.37
C SER A 39 1.57 4.74 -13.02
N LEU A 40 2.82 4.87 -12.56
CA LEU A 40 3.17 5.53 -11.28
C LEU A 40 2.78 7.01 -11.24
N ARG A 41 2.81 7.71 -12.38
CA ARG A 41 2.44 9.14 -12.45
C ARG A 41 0.99 9.37 -12.05
N THR A 42 0.08 8.45 -12.37
CA THR A 42 -1.37 8.63 -12.18
C THR A 42 -1.94 7.72 -11.09
N ALA A 43 -1.24 6.65 -10.72
CA ALA A 43 -1.69 5.70 -9.71
C ALA A 43 -1.95 6.38 -8.37
N ARG A 44 -3.16 6.13 -7.83
CA ARG A 44 -3.58 6.58 -6.50
C ARG A 44 -3.65 5.43 -5.51
N ASP A 45 -3.82 4.21 -5.98
CA ASP A 45 -3.91 3.02 -5.14
C ASP A 45 -2.53 2.75 -4.47
N PRO A 46 -2.47 2.69 -3.12
CA PRO A 46 -1.20 2.50 -2.43
C PRO A 46 -0.54 1.14 -2.71
N ALA A 47 -1.30 0.06 -2.89
CA ALA A 47 -0.75 -1.26 -3.15
C ALA A 47 -0.08 -1.30 -4.52
N LEU A 48 -0.72 -0.71 -5.54
CA LEU A 48 -0.14 -0.56 -6.87
C LEU A 48 1.13 0.30 -6.85
N VAL A 49 1.09 1.46 -6.18
CA VAL A 49 2.25 2.36 -6.10
C VAL A 49 3.45 1.66 -5.44
N VAL A 50 3.23 0.97 -4.32
CA VAL A 50 4.30 0.22 -3.63
C VAL A 50 4.88 -0.88 -4.53
N ALA A 51 4.02 -1.65 -5.21
CA ALA A 51 4.46 -2.72 -6.10
C ALA A 51 5.33 -2.18 -7.25
N LEU A 52 4.89 -1.12 -7.93
CA LEU A 52 5.64 -0.51 -9.02
C LEU A 52 6.94 0.16 -8.54
N ALA A 53 6.88 0.91 -7.44
CA ALA A 53 8.03 1.63 -6.88
C ALA A 53 9.18 0.69 -6.49
N SER A 54 8.88 -0.53 -6.04
CA SER A 54 9.89 -1.53 -5.67
C SER A 54 10.88 -1.89 -6.80
N ARG A 55 10.43 -1.77 -8.06
CA ARG A 55 11.25 -2.03 -9.25
C ARG A 55 11.80 -0.72 -9.82
N VAL A 56 10.93 0.28 -9.97
CA VAL A 56 11.29 1.58 -10.56
C VAL A 56 12.38 2.28 -9.76
N ALA A 57 12.39 2.16 -8.43
CA ALA A 57 13.37 2.82 -7.57
C ALA A 57 14.84 2.47 -7.89
N ARG A 58 15.10 1.34 -8.56
CA ARG A 58 16.46 0.94 -8.95
C ARG A 58 17.06 1.84 -10.04
N GLN A 59 16.22 2.39 -10.92
CA GLN A 59 16.66 3.21 -12.05
C GLN A 59 16.15 4.67 -11.95
N HIS A 60 14.98 4.88 -11.35
CA HIS A 60 14.35 6.18 -11.17
C HIS A 60 13.92 6.38 -9.70
N PRO A 61 14.88 6.54 -8.78
CA PRO A 61 14.60 6.65 -7.35
C PRO A 61 13.79 7.89 -6.98
N ASP A 62 13.98 9.01 -7.69
CA ASP A 62 13.22 10.25 -7.42
C ASP A 62 11.74 10.08 -7.76
N GLN A 63 11.43 9.54 -8.95
CA GLN A 63 10.05 9.29 -9.38
C GLN A 63 9.34 8.27 -8.48
N ALA A 64 10.05 7.25 -8.00
CA ALA A 64 9.53 6.30 -7.03
C ALA A 64 9.27 6.96 -5.67
N GLY A 65 10.19 7.83 -5.22
CA GLY A 65 10.05 8.61 -3.99
C GLY A 65 8.82 9.51 -4.01
N ASP A 66 8.66 10.31 -5.07
CA ASP A 66 7.52 11.21 -5.24
C ASP A 66 6.20 10.45 -5.26
N ALA A 67 6.17 9.28 -5.91
CA ALA A 67 4.97 8.44 -5.94
C ALA A 67 4.61 7.86 -4.57
N LEU A 68 5.61 7.36 -3.84
CA LEU A 68 5.40 6.82 -2.49
C LEU A 68 4.96 7.91 -1.51
N ASP A 69 5.55 9.10 -1.59
CA ASP A 69 5.21 10.24 -0.74
C ASP A 69 3.74 10.64 -0.90
N ARG A 70 3.22 10.70 -2.13
CA ARG A 70 1.81 11.00 -2.43
C ARG A 70 0.79 10.10 -1.74
N VAL A 71 1.12 8.83 -1.53
CA VAL A 71 0.20 7.84 -0.93
C VAL A 71 0.58 7.50 0.52
N SER A 72 1.68 8.08 1.02
CA SER A 72 2.22 7.80 2.35
C SER A 72 1.25 8.19 3.47
N ASP A 73 0.43 9.23 3.29
CA ASP A 73 -0.55 9.71 4.30
C ASP A 73 -1.65 8.70 4.63
N ARG A 74 -1.90 7.74 3.74
CA ARG A 74 -3.02 6.80 3.83
C ARG A 74 -2.60 5.34 3.81
N SER A 75 -1.30 5.06 3.78
CA SER A 75 -0.78 3.69 3.71
C SER A 75 0.53 3.56 4.47
N ALA A 76 0.49 2.75 5.52
CA ALA A 76 1.67 2.37 6.30
C ALA A 76 2.72 1.66 5.43
N LEU A 77 2.29 0.83 4.48
CA LEU A 77 3.21 0.13 3.58
C LEU A 77 3.94 1.09 2.65
N ALA A 78 3.24 2.12 2.14
CA ALA A 78 3.87 3.14 1.31
C ALA A 78 4.84 4.01 2.11
N LEU A 79 4.47 4.40 3.33
CA LEU A 79 5.35 5.14 4.22
C LEU A 79 6.63 4.33 4.54
N LEU A 80 6.49 3.06 4.87
CA LEU A 80 7.63 2.18 5.13
C LEU A 80 8.53 2.02 3.89
N ALA A 81 7.95 1.85 2.70
CA ALA A 81 8.70 1.77 1.46
C ALA A 81 9.46 3.08 1.17
N LEU A 82 8.86 4.24 1.43
CA LEU A 82 9.51 5.54 1.31
C LEU A 82 10.70 5.70 2.27
N VAL A 83 10.52 5.32 3.54
CA VAL A 83 11.60 5.36 4.55
C VAL A 83 12.76 4.48 4.10
N ARG A 84 12.48 3.24 3.66
CA ARG A 84 13.51 2.31 3.16
C ARG A 84 14.24 2.86 1.95
N LEU A 85 13.51 3.48 1.02
CA LEU A 85 14.11 4.13 -0.15
C LEU A 85 15.07 5.26 0.25
N ARG A 86 14.64 6.16 1.14
CA ARG A 86 15.46 7.27 1.64
C ARG A 86 16.70 6.77 2.39
N LEU A 87 16.57 5.73 3.21
CA LEU A 87 17.70 5.10 3.90
C LEU A 87 18.70 4.48 2.92
N ALA A 88 18.22 3.76 1.89
CA ALA A 88 19.09 3.17 0.86
C ALA A 88 19.88 4.24 0.08
N ARG A 89 19.36 5.48 0.04
CA ARG A 89 20.02 6.64 -0.59
C ARG A 89 20.90 7.45 0.38
N GLY A 90 21.01 7.04 1.65
CA GLY A 90 21.75 7.80 2.66
C GLY A 90 21.05 9.08 3.16
N GLN A 91 19.79 9.30 2.79
CA GLN A 91 18.99 10.47 3.18
C GLN A 91 18.40 10.30 4.58
N ARG A 92 19.27 10.21 5.60
CA ARG A 92 18.89 9.86 6.98
C ARG A 92 17.86 10.81 7.59
N ASP A 93 18.03 12.11 7.41
CA ASP A 93 17.13 13.11 8.00
C ASP A 93 15.73 13.03 7.36
N GLN A 94 15.66 12.91 6.03
CA GLN A 94 14.39 12.74 5.33
C GLN A 94 13.73 11.40 5.68
N ALA A 95 14.51 10.33 5.88
CA ALA A 95 13.99 9.05 6.33
C ALA A 95 13.40 9.14 7.74
N ARG A 96 14.09 9.86 8.65
CA ARG A 96 13.60 10.14 10.00
C ARG A 96 12.31 10.95 9.97
N GLU A 97 12.26 12.00 9.18
CA GLU A 97 11.07 12.84 9.02
C GLU A 97 9.87 12.01 8.54
N ALA A 98 10.05 11.19 7.50
CA ALA A 98 9.00 10.28 7.05
C ALA A 98 8.60 9.26 8.12
N ALA A 99 9.55 8.70 8.88
CA ALA A 99 9.25 7.71 9.91
C ALA A 99 8.43 8.28 11.08
N LEU A 100 8.53 9.59 11.33
CA LEU A 100 7.78 10.29 12.38
C LEU A 100 6.38 10.73 11.94
N LYS A 101 6.02 10.53 10.67
CA LYS A 101 4.72 10.92 10.13
C LYS A 101 3.61 10.09 10.79
N GLU A 102 2.66 10.77 11.42
CA GLU A 102 1.50 10.11 12.01
C GLU A 102 0.53 9.65 10.93
N LEU A 103 0.18 8.36 10.97
CA LEU A 103 -0.80 7.77 10.07
C LEU A 103 -2.18 7.77 10.72
N PRO A 104 -3.24 8.17 9.99
CA PRO A 104 -4.59 8.05 10.49
C PRO A 104 -4.88 6.59 10.82
N HIS A 105 -5.23 6.34 12.08
CA HIS A 105 -5.53 4.99 12.53
C HIS A 105 -6.83 4.52 11.89
N ALA A 106 -6.82 3.32 11.30
CA ALA A 106 -8.06 2.66 10.93
C ALA A 106 -8.93 2.52 12.19
N GLY A 107 -10.11 3.15 12.17
CA GLY A 107 -11.05 3.06 13.27
C GLY A 107 -11.47 1.60 13.49
N THR A 108 -11.52 1.18 14.75
CA THR A 108 -12.09 -0.12 15.13
C THR A 108 -13.58 0.03 15.41
N VAL A 109 -14.35 -0.97 15.02
CA VAL A 109 -15.80 -1.07 15.27
C VAL A 109 -16.11 -2.40 15.93
N CYS A 110 -17.16 -2.43 16.73
CA CYS A 110 -17.68 -3.67 17.28
C CYS A 110 -18.40 -4.46 16.18
N ARG A 111 -17.96 -5.69 15.90
CA ARG A 111 -18.61 -6.57 14.91
C ARG A 111 -20.06 -6.94 15.22
N LYS A 112 -20.49 -6.81 16.49
CA LYS A 112 -21.86 -7.12 16.90
C LYS A 112 -22.84 -5.94 16.80
N CYS A 113 -22.39 -4.72 17.05
CA CYS A 113 -23.27 -3.55 17.12
C CYS A 113 -22.82 -2.36 16.27
N ALA A 114 -21.78 -2.54 15.45
CA ALA A 114 -21.17 -1.54 14.58
C ALA A 114 -20.71 -0.24 15.28
N THR A 115 -20.72 -0.18 16.62
CA THR A 115 -20.29 1.00 17.35
C THR A 115 -18.76 1.13 17.28
N ARG A 116 -18.26 2.35 17.07
CA ARG A 116 -16.82 2.64 17.14
C ARG A 116 -16.28 2.29 18.52
N THR A 117 -15.19 1.54 18.55
CA THR A 117 -14.47 1.18 19.77
C THR A 117 -13.06 1.77 19.74
N PRO A 118 -12.47 2.10 20.89
CA PRO A 118 -11.04 2.40 20.93
C PRO A 118 -10.23 1.14 20.57
N ARG A 119 -9.06 1.37 19.99
CA ARG A 119 -8.12 0.29 19.65
C ARG A 119 -7.72 -0.43 20.95
N PHE A 120 -7.68 -1.76 20.93
CA PHE A 120 -7.39 -2.62 22.08
C PHE A 120 -8.48 -2.72 23.18
N ALA A 121 -9.74 -2.40 22.86
CA ALA A 121 -10.86 -2.70 23.75
C ALA A 121 -11.27 -4.18 23.67
N PHE A 122 -11.04 -4.95 24.74
CA PHE A 122 -11.50 -6.33 24.86
C PHE A 122 -13.01 -6.47 25.04
N ARG A 123 -13.70 -5.38 25.41
CA ARG A 123 -15.15 -5.36 25.63
C ARG A 123 -15.77 -4.12 25.00
N CYS A 124 -16.86 -4.30 24.26
CA CYS A 124 -17.66 -3.21 23.73
C CYS A 124 -18.44 -2.53 24.86
N ASN A 125 -18.27 -1.21 25.03
CA ASN A 125 -18.98 -0.44 26.06
C ASN A 125 -20.49 -0.31 25.77
N THR A 126 -20.92 -0.51 24.52
CA THR A 126 -22.33 -0.34 24.12
C THR A 126 -23.13 -1.63 24.28
N CYS A 127 -22.65 -2.75 23.72
CA CYS A 127 -23.38 -4.02 23.74
C CYS A 127 -22.79 -5.07 24.70
N GLY A 128 -21.68 -4.75 25.38
CA GLY A 128 -21.03 -5.64 26.34
C GLY A 128 -20.30 -6.84 25.72
N ALA A 129 -20.27 -6.96 24.39
CA ALA A 129 -19.62 -8.05 23.68
C ALA A 129 -18.11 -8.08 23.95
N TRP A 130 -17.57 -9.28 24.14
CA TRP A 130 -16.14 -9.52 24.31
C TRP A 130 -15.48 -9.83 22.97
N ASP A 131 -14.21 -9.44 22.85
CA ASP A 131 -13.33 -9.70 21.70
C ASP A 131 -14.00 -9.42 20.34
N SER A 132 -14.73 -8.32 20.29
CA SER A 132 -15.59 -7.96 19.16
C SER A 132 -15.05 -6.79 18.35
N ALA A 133 -13.88 -6.26 18.69
CA ALA A 133 -13.28 -5.13 17.98
C ALA A 133 -12.65 -5.61 16.68
N ASP A 134 -13.13 -5.08 15.56
CA ASP A 134 -12.59 -5.36 14.23
C ASP A 134 -12.26 -4.04 13.52
N THR A 135 -11.40 -4.08 12.51
CA THR A 135 -11.14 -2.91 11.67
C THR A 135 -12.32 -2.65 10.73
N LEU A 136 -12.67 -1.37 10.54
CA LEU A 136 -13.78 -1.00 9.67
C LEU A 136 -13.62 -1.56 8.23
N GLY A 137 -12.39 -1.71 7.74
CA GLY A 137 -12.11 -2.33 6.43
C GLY A 137 -12.47 -3.82 6.40
N ALA A 138 -12.02 -4.59 7.39
CA ALA A 138 -12.31 -6.03 7.47
C ALA A 138 -13.81 -6.34 7.60
N LEU A 139 -14.58 -5.47 8.26
CA LEU A 139 -16.02 -5.66 8.40
C LEU A 139 -16.78 -5.49 7.07
N LEU A 140 -16.30 -4.59 6.21
CA LEU A 140 -16.88 -4.35 4.89
C LEU A 140 -16.49 -5.45 3.89
N ASP A 141 -15.24 -5.92 3.95
CA ASP A 141 -14.75 -7.01 3.08
C ASP A 141 -15.39 -8.36 3.43
N GLY A 142 -15.61 -8.65 4.72
CA GLY A 142 -16.26 -9.90 5.15
C GLY A 142 -17.77 -9.99 4.83
N SER A 143 -18.42 -8.87 4.52
CA SER A 143 -19.82 -8.87 4.08
C SER A 143 -19.99 -9.28 2.61
N ALA A 144 -18.89 -9.32 1.84
CA ALA A 144 -18.90 -9.66 0.42
C ALA A 144 -18.71 -11.18 0.14
N GLU A 145 -18.30 -11.97 1.14
CA GLU A 145 -18.12 -13.43 1.01
C GLU A 145 -19.35 -14.25 1.44
N GLU A 146 -20.42 -13.62 1.96
CA GLU A 146 -21.67 -14.30 2.39
C GLU A 146 -22.87 -14.05 1.45
N SER A 147 -22.67 -13.69 0.18
CA SER A 147 -23.76 -13.53 -0.82
C SER A 147 -23.62 -14.47 -2.02
#